data_AF-E6W6K4-F1
#
_entry.id   AF-E6W6K4-F1
#
_cell.length_a   1.000
_cell.length_b   1.000
_cell.length_c   1.000
_cell.angle_alpha   90.00
_cell.angle_beta   90.00
_cell.angle_gamma   90.00
#
_symmetry.space_group_name_H-M   'P 1'
#
loop_
_entity.id
_entity.type
_entity.pdbx_description
1 polymer ?
#
loop_
_entity_poly.entity_id
_entity_poly.type
_entity_poly.pdbx_seq_one_letter_code
_entity_poly.pdbx_strand_id
1 'polypeptide(L)'
;MASHILFRLRETLRFLVALFSSRTGRGFIAVYLLNILVLALVVLLGFSALLFGLFEGMVLRRRTMMLSLGTLVTLLVTVPLITMPFFSFKDVIDRFVNLVTRRRLFVHLSDHVFYRPTVSGHISLHLAKAHAILDEKYRLLCAAPQGTSQISRQLAISLGRSIRDAVRLSRDLVEKGRLKKEQLIVGATYGYLFGAAKSKLGLRRHQPSWFQRLFSDLFYRFGALHAVYMYFIIHDSLPPSFDPVYFMASIEDVVGTNSSEGPPC
;
A
#
# COMPACT_ATOMS: atom_id res chain seq x y z
N MET A 1 7.99 -14.10 27.53
CA MET A 1 7.94 -13.43 26.21
C MET A 1 6.78 -14.02 25.42
N ALA A 2 5.83 -13.21 24.96
CA ALA A 2 4.76 -13.71 24.09
C ALA A 2 5.38 -14.25 22.79
N SER A 3 4.88 -15.38 22.27
CA SER A 3 5.29 -15.85 20.96
C SER A 3 5.03 -14.76 19.91
N HIS A 4 5.89 -14.69 18.90
CA HIS A 4 5.76 -13.70 17.81
C HIS A 4 4.35 -13.68 17.19
N ILE A 5 3.73 -14.85 17.06
CA ILE A 5 2.34 -15.00 16.59
C ILE A 5 1.35 -14.33 17.55
N LEU A 6 1.47 -14.60 18.85
CA LEU A 6 0.59 -14.00 19.87
C LEU A 6 0.72 -12.48 19.90
N PHE A 7 1.93 -11.95 19.69
CA PHE A 7 2.15 -10.50 19.55
C PHE A 7 1.40 -9.92 18.35
N ARG A 8 1.56 -10.54 17.16
CA ARG A 8 0.86 -10.08 15.94
C ARG A 8 -0.66 -10.11 16.11
N LEU A 9 -1.20 -11.17 16.72
CA LEU A 9 -2.63 -11.29 17.03
C LEU A 9 -3.10 -10.21 18.00
N ARG A 10 -2.33 -9.94 19.06
CA ARG A 10 -2.65 -8.90 20.04
C ARG A 10 -2.69 -7.51 19.41
N GLU A 11 -1.71 -7.17 18.58
CA GLU A 11 -1.68 -5.87 17.88
C GLU A 11 -2.82 -5.75 16.87
N THR A 12 -3.16 -6.84 16.18
CA THR A 12 -4.33 -6.88 15.29
C THR A 12 -5.63 -6.68 16.06
N LEU A 13 -5.78 -7.32 17.22
CA LEU A 13 -6.97 -7.13 18.06
C LEU A 13 -7.07 -5.69 18.58
N ARG A 14 -5.97 -5.10 19.05
CA ARG A 14 -5.92 -3.68 19.46
C ARG A 14 -6.35 -2.76 18.32
N PHE A 15 -5.87 -3.04 17.12
CA PHE A 15 -6.27 -2.30 15.92
C PHE A 15 -7.77 -2.43 15.64
N LEU A 16 -8.32 -3.65 15.64
CA LEU A 16 -9.74 -3.88 15.41
C LEU A 16 -10.60 -3.16 16.46
N VAL A 17 -10.24 -3.28 17.74
CA VAL A 17 -10.93 -2.58 18.83
C VAL A 17 -10.91 -1.08 18.59
N ALA A 18 -9.77 -0.48 18.24
CA ALA A 18 -9.69 0.94 17.92
C ALA A 18 -10.56 1.33 16.71
N LEU A 19 -10.62 0.46 15.70
CA LEU A 19 -11.41 0.67 14.48
C LEU A 19 -12.92 0.68 14.76
N PHE A 20 -13.43 -0.24 15.60
CA PHE A 20 -14.86 -0.32 15.90
C PHE A 20 -15.31 0.65 17.00
N SER A 21 -14.45 0.92 17.99
CA SER A 21 -14.79 1.78 19.13
C SER A 21 -14.77 3.28 18.80
N SER A 22 -13.90 3.72 17.89
CA SER A 22 -13.76 5.15 17.56
C SER A 22 -14.74 5.60 16.45
N ARG A 23 -15.18 6.87 16.51
CA ARG A 23 -16.02 7.48 15.46
C ARG A 23 -15.30 7.50 14.11
N THR A 24 -14.03 7.88 14.12
CA THR A 24 -13.14 7.94 12.95
C THR A 24 -12.96 6.56 12.32
N GLY A 25 -12.73 5.52 13.13
CA GLY A 25 -12.63 4.13 12.66
C GLY A 25 -13.94 3.61 12.07
N ARG A 26 -15.10 3.87 12.69
CA ARG A 26 -16.41 3.48 12.12
C ARG A 26 -16.69 4.16 10.78
N GLY A 27 -16.36 5.45 10.66
CA GLY A 27 -16.48 6.17 9.39
C GLY A 27 -15.60 5.55 8.29
N PHE A 28 -14.35 5.21 8.63
CA PHE A 28 -13.47 4.48 7.73
C PHE A 28 -14.04 3.11 7.32
N ILE A 29 -14.54 2.30 8.27
CA ILE A 29 -15.14 0.99 7.98
C ILE A 29 -16.31 1.14 7.02
N ALA A 30 -17.21 2.09 7.25
CA ALA A 30 -18.36 2.30 6.38
C ALA A 30 -17.94 2.60 4.94
N VAL A 31 -16.98 3.51 4.76
CA VAL A 31 -16.41 3.83 3.45
C VAL A 31 -15.70 2.62 2.84
N TYR A 32 -14.89 1.90 3.63
CA TYR A 32 -14.16 0.71 3.20
C TYR A 32 -15.09 -0.41 2.72
N LEU A 33 -16.17 -0.70 3.47
CA LEU A 33 -17.17 -1.70 3.09
C LEU A 33 -17.93 -1.31 1.83
N LEU A 34 -18.28 -0.02 1.68
CA LEU A 34 -18.90 0.48 0.45
C LEU A 34 -17.99 0.27 -0.76
N ASN A 35 -16.69 0.54 -0.61
CA ASN A 35 -15.71 0.34 -1.69
C ASN A 35 -15.56 -1.13 -2.06
N ILE A 36 -15.53 -2.02 -1.07
CA ILE A 36 -15.50 -3.46 -1.32
C ILE A 36 -16.76 -3.92 -2.04
N LEU A 37 -17.92 -3.41 -1.65
CA LEU A 37 -19.18 -3.76 -2.30
C LEU A 37 -19.16 -3.34 -3.78
N VAL A 38 -18.73 -2.10 -4.07
CA VAL A 38 -18.59 -1.63 -5.45
C VAL A 38 -17.57 -2.46 -6.23
N LEU A 39 -16.42 -2.78 -5.64
CA LEU A 39 -15.40 -3.62 -6.28
C LEU A 39 -15.96 -5.02 -6.58
N ALA A 40 -16.66 -5.62 -5.63
CA ALA A 40 -17.26 -6.94 -5.79
C ALA A 40 -18.31 -6.94 -6.91
N LEU A 41 -19.13 -5.87 -7.01
CA LEU A 41 -20.08 -5.69 -8.10
C LEU A 41 -19.37 -5.57 -9.45
N VAL A 42 -18.32 -4.76 -9.56
CA VAL A 42 -17.53 -4.61 -10.80
C VAL A 42 -16.91 -5.94 -11.23
N VAL A 43 -16.31 -6.67 -10.31
CA VAL A 43 -15.71 -7.99 -10.59
C VAL A 43 -16.79 -9.00 -11.01
N LEU A 44 -17.92 -9.04 -10.32
CA LEU A 44 -19.01 -9.96 -10.64
C LEU A 44 -19.64 -9.65 -12.00
N LEU A 45 -19.83 -8.37 -12.33
CA LEU A 45 -20.33 -7.93 -13.64
C LEU A 45 -19.33 -8.30 -14.74
N GLY A 46 -18.04 -8.04 -14.53
CA GLY A 46 -17.00 -8.42 -15.49
C GLY A 46 -16.94 -9.93 -15.73
N PHE A 47 -17.02 -10.72 -14.66
CA PHE A 47 -17.07 -12.18 -14.76
C PHE A 47 -18.35 -12.67 -15.46
N SER A 48 -19.49 -12.05 -15.17
CA SER A 48 -20.77 -12.40 -15.82
C SER A 48 -20.75 -12.07 -17.31
N ALA A 49 -20.17 -10.91 -17.69
CA ALA A 49 -20.01 -10.53 -19.09
C ALA A 49 -19.04 -11.47 -19.84
N LEU A 50 -17.96 -11.90 -19.17
CA LEU A 50 -17.02 -12.89 -19.71
C LEU A 50 -17.72 -14.23 -19.95
N LEU A 51 -18.47 -14.74 -18.97
CA LEU A 51 -19.24 -15.98 -19.12
C LEU A 51 -20.27 -15.86 -20.24
N PHE A 52 -20.98 -14.74 -20.31
CA PHE A 52 -21.95 -14.49 -21.38
C PHE A 52 -21.28 -14.54 -22.76
N GLY A 53 -20.11 -13.90 -22.93
CA GLY A 53 -19.38 -13.88 -24.19
C GLY A 53 -18.74 -15.23 -24.56
N LEU A 54 -18.21 -15.96 -23.58
CA LEU A 54 -17.52 -17.25 -23.82
C LEU A 54 -18.48 -18.44 -23.98
N PHE A 55 -19.69 -18.36 -23.42
CA PHE A 55 -20.66 -19.46 -23.40
C PHE A 55 -21.99 -19.06 -24.06
N GLU A 56 -21.93 -18.30 -25.16
CA GLU A 56 -23.08 -17.99 -26.04
C GLU A 56 -24.34 -17.53 -25.30
N GLY A 57 -24.18 -16.60 -24.36
CA GLY A 57 -25.30 -15.99 -23.67
C GLY A 57 -25.72 -16.67 -22.37
N MET A 58 -24.88 -17.52 -21.79
CA MET A 58 -25.14 -18.07 -20.46
C MET A 58 -25.29 -16.96 -19.40
N VAL A 59 -26.49 -16.82 -18.84
CA VAL A 59 -26.79 -15.87 -17.75
C VAL A 59 -26.80 -16.59 -16.41
N LEU A 60 -26.04 -16.08 -15.44
CA LEU A 60 -26.07 -16.59 -14.07
C LEU A 60 -27.45 -16.36 -13.44
N ARG A 61 -28.02 -17.39 -12.82
CA ARG A 61 -29.28 -17.26 -12.06
C ARG A 61 -29.11 -16.25 -10.93
N ARG A 62 -30.16 -15.49 -10.62
CA ARG A 62 -30.18 -14.48 -9.54
C ARG A 62 -29.64 -15.01 -8.20
N ARG A 63 -30.02 -16.24 -7.82
CA ARG A 63 -29.53 -16.89 -6.59
C ARG A 63 -28.02 -17.10 -6.61
N THR A 64 -27.47 -17.57 -7.74
CA THR A 64 -26.04 -17.79 -7.92
C THR A 64 -25.26 -16.48 -7.93
N MET A 65 -25.80 -15.43 -8.56
CA MET A 65 -25.21 -14.08 -8.51
C MET A 65 -25.15 -13.55 -7.07
N MET A 66 -26.24 -13.66 -6.31
CA MET A 66 -26.27 -13.18 -4.91
C MET A 66 -25.31 -13.96 -4.01
N LEU A 67 -25.25 -15.29 -4.14
CA LEU A 67 -24.29 -16.11 -3.41
C LEU A 67 -22.85 -15.73 -3.79
N SER A 68 -22.56 -15.60 -5.07
CA SER A 68 -21.22 -15.22 -5.56
C SER A 68 -20.81 -13.83 -5.06
N LEU A 69 -21.74 -12.87 -5.06
CA LEU A 69 -21.50 -11.53 -4.52
C LEU A 69 -21.21 -11.58 -3.02
N GLY A 70 -22.05 -12.30 -2.25
CA GLY A 70 -21.87 -12.44 -0.81
C GLY A 70 -20.54 -13.11 -0.44
N THR A 71 -20.20 -14.19 -1.13
CA THR A 71 -18.90 -14.86 -0.97
C THR A 71 -17.75 -13.94 -1.33
N LEU A 72 -17.84 -13.22 -2.46
CA LEU A 72 -16.79 -12.31 -2.91
C LEU A 72 -16.58 -11.15 -1.93
N VAL A 73 -17.64 -10.51 -1.46
CA VAL A 73 -17.57 -9.46 -0.43
C VAL A 73 -16.94 -10.00 0.85
N THR A 74 -17.39 -11.17 1.32
CA THR A 74 -16.86 -11.80 2.53
C THR A 74 -15.36 -12.07 2.41
N LEU A 75 -14.91 -12.61 1.27
CA LEU A 75 -13.49 -12.86 1.02
C LEU A 75 -12.69 -11.58 0.94
N LEU A 76 -13.18 -10.56 0.22
CA LEU A 76 -12.51 -9.27 0.07
C LEU A 76 -12.40 -8.50 1.41
N VAL A 77 -13.29 -8.75 2.38
CA VAL A 77 -13.17 -8.19 3.73
C VAL A 77 -12.23 -9.04 4.60
N THR A 78 -12.49 -10.35 4.69
CA THR A 78 -11.85 -11.23 5.68
C THR A 78 -10.41 -11.58 5.32
N VAL A 79 -10.11 -11.86 4.05
CA VAL A 79 -8.78 -12.27 3.63
C VAL A 79 -7.75 -11.18 3.91
N PRO A 80 -7.94 -9.90 3.53
CA PRO A 80 -6.99 -8.85 3.88
C PRO A 80 -6.80 -8.68 5.39
N LEU A 81 -7.86 -8.77 6.19
CA LEU A 81 -7.77 -8.63 7.65
C LEU A 81 -6.93 -9.74 8.30
N ILE A 82 -7.13 -10.98 7.86
CA ILE A 82 -6.42 -12.14 8.40
C ILE A 82 -4.97 -12.18 7.94
N THR A 83 -4.71 -11.76 6.70
CA THR A 83 -3.39 -11.94 6.06
C THR A 83 -2.45 -10.76 6.26
N MET A 84 -2.97 -9.53 6.38
CA MET A 84 -2.19 -8.31 6.54
C MET A 84 -1.14 -8.34 7.67
N PRO A 85 -1.40 -8.96 8.85
CA PRO A 85 -0.40 -9.07 9.89
C PRO A 85 0.76 -9.99 9.51
N PHE A 86 0.58 -10.90 8.54
CA PHE A 86 1.52 -11.98 8.21
C PHE A 86 2.30 -11.75 6.93
N PHE A 87 1.63 -11.33 5.87
CA PHE A 87 2.22 -11.09 4.56
C PHE A 87 1.48 -9.99 3.82
N SER A 88 2.12 -9.38 2.83
CA SER A 88 1.43 -8.46 1.94
C SER A 88 0.88 -9.26 0.77
N PHE A 89 -0.36 -8.97 0.35
CA PHE A 89 -0.92 -9.52 -0.88
C PHE A 89 0.02 -9.31 -2.10
N LYS A 90 0.79 -8.21 -2.09
CA LYS A 90 1.80 -7.90 -3.11
C LYS A 90 2.92 -8.95 -3.16
N ASP A 91 3.33 -9.50 -2.03
CA ASP A 91 4.38 -10.54 -1.96
C ASP A 91 3.90 -11.87 -2.55
N VAL A 92 2.63 -12.20 -2.29
CA VAL A 92 2.02 -13.41 -2.84
C VAL A 92 1.91 -13.29 -4.37
N ILE A 93 1.46 -12.14 -4.87
CA ILE A 93 1.41 -11.88 -6.31
C ILE A 93 2.81 -11.91 -6.92
N ASP A 94 3.81 -11.24 -6.31
CA ASP A 94 5.16 -11.21 -6.87
C ASP A 94 5.76 -12.61 -6.97
N ARG A 95 5.61 -13.43 -5.93
CA ARG A 95 6.05 -14.83 -5.94
C ARG A 95 5.32 -15.64 -7.00
N PHE A 96 4.01 -15.48 -7.12
CA PHE A 96 3.22 -16.18 -8.12
C PHE A 96 3.64 -15.78 -9.55
N VAL A 97 3.79 -14.49 -9.82
CA VAL A 97 4.22 -13.98 -11.13
C VAL A 97 5.65 -14.44 -11.43
N ASN A 98 6.55 -14.41 -10.47
CA ASN A 98 7.91 -14.91 -10.65
C ASN A 98 7.93 -16.42 -10.90
N LEU A 99 7.06 -17.19 -10.23
CA LEU A 99 6.91 -18.62 -10.49
C LEU A 99 6.44 -18.90 -11.93
N VAL A 100 5.45 -18.14 -12.41
CA VAL A 100 4.83 -18.34 -13.72
C VAL A 100 5.68 -17.79 -14.87
N THR A 101 6.26 -16.60 -14.70
CA THR A 101 6.89 -15.83 -15.79
C THR A 101 8.41 -15.76 -15.68
N ARG A 102 9.00 -16.19 -14.56
CA ARG A 102 10.41 -15.96 -14.18
C ARG A 102 10.84 -14.49 -14.22
N ARG A 103 9.88 -13.56 -14.20
CA ARG A 103 10.09 -12.12 -14.11
C ARG A 103 9.54 -11.63 -12.78
N ARG A 104 10.25 -10.71 -12.15
CA ARG A 104 9.76 -10.03 -10.94
C ARG A 104 8.80 -8.93 -11.35
N LEU A 105 7.64 -8.87 -10.69
CA LEU A 105 6.66 -7.82 -10.93
C LEU A 105 7.03 -6.54 -10.17
N PHE A 106 7.73 -6.69 -9.04
CA PHE A 106 8.19 -5.59 -8.20
C PHE A 106 9.71 -5.55 -8.07
N VAL A 107 10.28 -4.35 -8.13
CA VAL A 107 11.68 -4.07 -7.79
C VAL A 107 11.72 -3.63 -6.34
N HIS A 108 12.38 -4.43 -5.51
CA HIS A 108 12.63 -4.11 -4.12
C HIS A 108 13.71 -3.04 -4.04
N LEU A 109 13.38 -1.86 -3.53
CA LEU A 109 14.36 -0.79 -3.31
C LEU A 109 14.94 -0.81 -1.89
N SER A 110 14.11 -1.20 -0.94
CA SER A 110 14.46 -1.36 0.46
C SER A 110 13.45 -2.27 1.16
N ASP A 111 13.65 -2.53 2.46
CA ASP A 111 12.75 -3.36 3.27
C ASP A 111 11.29 -2.86 3.27
N HIS A 112 11.08 -1.58 2.96
CA HIS A 112 9.78 -0.92 3.06
C HIS A 112 9.33 -0.20 1.78
N VAL A 113 10.11 -0.24 0.71
CA VAL A 113 9.79 0.49 -0.53
C VAL A 113 9.96 -0.39 -1.76
N PHE A 114 8.94 -0.42 -2.60
CA PHE A 114 8.94 -1.19 -3.85
C PHE A 114 8.51 -0.32 -5.03
N TYR A 115 9.16 -0.53 -6.17
CA TYR A 115 8.75 0.00 -7.46
C TYR A 115 8.05 -1.06 -8.29
N ARG A 116 7.00 -0.65 -8.99
CA ARG A 116 6.40 -1.44 -10.07
C ARG A 116 6.39 -0.61 -11.35
N PRO A 117 7.08 -1.04 -12.42
CA PRO A 117 6.91 -0.43 -13.74
C PRO A 117 5.46 -0.61 -14.22
N THR A 118 4.82 0.46 -14.65
CA THR A 118 3.52 0.41 -15.33
C THR A 118 3.72 0.07 -16.80
N VAL A 119 2.66 -0.37 -17.47
CA VAL A 119 2.66 -0.64 -18.93
C VAL A 119 3.04 0.62 -19.74
N SER A 120 2.75 1.81 -19.20
CA SER A 120 3.12 3.10 -19.79
C SER A 120 4.56 3.54 -19.50
N GLY A 121 5.38 2.71 -18.83
CA GLY A 121 6.76 3.02 -18.51
C GLY A 121 6.97 3.95 -17.31
N HIS A 122 5.90 4.30 -16.57
CA HIS A 122 5.98 5.01 -15.29
C HIS A 122 6.30 4.05 -14.14
N ILE A 123 6.57 4.60 -12.96
CA ILE A 123 6.85 3.84 -11.75
C ILE A 123 5.73 4.04 -10.74
N SER A 124 5.10 2.96 -10.33
CA SER A 124 4.20 2.95 -9.18
C SER A 124 5.02 2.72 -7.90
N LEU A 125 5.04 3.72 -7.02
CA LEU A 125 5.69 3.64 -5.71
C LEU A 125 4.76 2.99 -4.69
N HIS A 126 5.25 1.97 -4.02
CA HIS A 126 4.53 1.30 -2.94
C HIS A 126 5.32 1.41 -1.64
N LEU A 127 4.72 2.07 -0.65
CA LEU A 127 5.22 2.14 0.73
C LEU A 127 4.85 0.89 1.53
N ALA A 128 5.48 0.80 2.70
CA ALA A 128 5.78 -0.40 3.49
C ALA A 128 4.67 -1.44 3.66
N LYS A 129 5.14 -2.66 3.93
CA LYS A 129 4.31 -3.80 4.29
C LYS A 129 4.04 -3.75 5.80
N ALA A 130 2.77 -3.75 6.20
CA ALA A 130 2.41 -3.64 7.61
C ALA A 130 3.05 -4.74 8.49
N HIS A 131 3.15 -5.98 7.97
CA HIS A 131 3.83 -7.07 8.68
C HIS A 131 5.32 -6.81 8.96
N ALA A 132 6.04 -6.14 8.05
CA ALA A 132 7.47 -5.86 8.23
C ALA A 132 7.70 -4.84 9.35
N ILE A 133 6.83 -3.83 9.44
CA ILE A 133 6.85 -2.85 10.54
C ILE A 133 6.44 -3.50 11.87
N LEU A 134 5.49 -4.44 11.82
CA LEU A 134 5.07 -5.19 13.00
C LEU A 134 6.22 -6.06 13.56
N ASP A 135 7.02 -6.66 12.68
CA ASP A 135 8.20 -7.45 13.05
C ASP A 135 9.30 -6.62 13.66
N GLU A 136 9.49 -5.41 13.13
CA GLU A 136 10.42 -4.46 13.71
C GLU A 136 9.94 -3.98 15.09
N LYS A 137 8.64 -3.67 15.23
CA LYS A 137 8.05 -3.31 16.53
C LYS A 137 8.27 -4.42 17.57
N TYR A 138 8.07 -5.68 17.18
CA TYR A 138 8.34 -6.82 18.05
C TYR A 138 9.81 -6.90 18.46
N ARG A 139 10.75 -6.80 17.50
CA ARG A 139 12.19 -6.82 17.78
C ARG A 139 12.62 -5.70 18.74
N LEU A 140 12.12 -4.48 18.54
CA LEU A 140 12.41 -3.34 19.41
C LEU A 140 11.86 -3.54 20.83
N LEU A 141 10.63 -4.06 20.96
CA LEU A 141 10.03 -4.39 22.26
C LEU A 141 10.81 -5.48 23.01
N CYS A 142 11.31 -6.50 22.29
CA CYS A 142 12.14 -7.55 22.86
C CYS A 142 13.51 -7.02 23.31
N ALA A 143 14.09 -6.07 22.58
CA ALA A 143 15.40 -5.50 22.88
C ALA A 143 15.35 -4.46 24.02
N ALA A 144 14.24 -3.73 24.19
CA ALA A 144 14.11 -2.68 25.20
C ALA A 144 12.71 -2.68 25.87
N PRO A 145 12.45 -3.58 26.85
CA PRO A 145 11.12 -3.75 27.46
C PRO A 145 10.61 -2.52 28.23
N GLN A 146 11.50 -1.66 28.72
CA GLN A 146 11.17 -0.48 29.54
C GLN A 146 11.06 0.83 28.72
N GLY A 147 11.37 0.80 27.42
CA GLY A 147 11.48 1.98 26.56
C GLY A 147 10.30 2.23 25.62
N THR A 148 9.08 1.82 26.01
CA THR A 148 7.89 1.82 25.14
C THR A 148 7.56 3.19 24.51
N SER A 149 7.85 4.29 25.21
CA SER A 149 7.62 5.66 24.72
C SER A 149 8.51 6.07 23.53
N GLN A 150 9.60 5.33 23.26
CA GLN A 150 10.53 5.64 22.15
C GLN A 150 10.32 4.78 20.91
N ILE A 151 9.48 3.75 20.97
CA ILE A 151 9.33 2.76 19.90
C ILE A 151 8.73 3.39 18.64
N SER A 152 7.68 4.20 18.78
CA SER A 152 7.09 4.96 17.66
C SER A 152 8.13 5.81 16.94
N ARG A 153 9.01 6.48 17.71
CA ARG A 153 10.11 7.29 17.17
C ARG A 153 11.13 6.42 16.43
N GLN A 154 11.51 5.27 17.00
CA GLN A 154 12.46 4.35 16.37
C GLN A 154 11.91 3.75 15.07
N LEU A 155 10.63 3.34 15.06
CA LEU A 155 9.94 2.88 13.84
C LEU A 155 9.88 3.96 12.76
N ALA A 156 9.57 5.20 13.13
CA ALA A 156 9.57 6.32 12.20
C ALA A 156 10.99 6.61 11.63
N ILE A 157 12.03 6.48 12.46
CA ILE A 157 13.43 6.59 12.01
C ILE A 157 13.78 5.47 11.04
N SER A 158 13.40 4.22 11.34
CA SER A 158 13.66 3.08 10.47
C SER A 158 12.98 3.22 9.11
N LEU A 159 11.70 3.59 9.09
CA LEU A 159 10.98 3.90 7.85
C LEU A 159 11.69 5.03 7.08
N GLY A 160 12.13 6.07 7.78
CA GLY A 160 12.90 7.16 7.19
C GLY A 160 14.24 6.73 6.57
N ARG A 161 14.96 5.78 7.19
CA ARG A 161 16.19 5.18 6.65
C ARG A 161 15.88 4.34 5.41
N SER A 162 14.85 3.50 5.48
CA SER A 162 14.40 2.66 4.37
C SER A 162 13.98 3.48 3.14
N ILE A 163 13.36 4.64 3.34
CA ILE A 163 13.07 5.60 2.26
C ILE A 163 14.36 6.19 1.68
N ARG A 164 15.31 6.60 2.53
CA ARG A 164 16.60 7.15 2.09
C ARG A 164 17.40 6.12 1.27
N ASP A 165 17.44 4.88 1.71
CA ASP A 165 18.14 3.81 1.00
C ASP A 165 17.47 3.49 -0.34
N ALA A 166 16.14 3.55 -0.38
CA ALA A 166 15.40 3.45 -1.64
C ALA A 166 15.73 4.58 -2.63
N VAL A 167 15.90 5.81 -2.14
CA VAL A 167 16.35 6.96 -2.97
C VAL A 167 17.76 6.71 -3.51
N ARG A 168 18.70 6.25 -2.66
CA ARG A 168 20.06 5.90 -3.08
C ARG A 168 20.07 4.83 -4.16
N LEU A 169 19.34 3.73 -3.97
CA LEU A 169 19.26 2.68 -4.98
C LEU A 169 18.61 3.18 -6.28
N SER A 170 17.62 4.07 -6.20
CA SER A 170 17.01 4.68 -7.38
C SER A 170 18.04 5.51 -8.16
N ARG A 171 18.93 6.23 -7.47
CA ARG A 171 20.05 6.94 -8.10
C ARG A 171 21.00 5.99 -8.83
N ASP A 172 21.43 4.91 -8.17
CA ASP A 172 22.30 3.91 -8.79
C ASP A 172 21.67 3.28 -10.04
N LEU A 173 20.35 3.07 -10.03
CA LEU A 173 19.62 2.52 -11.17
C LEU A 173 19.54 3.52 -12.34
N VAL A 174 19.47 4.82 -12.05
CA VAL A 174 19.57 5.88 -13.08
C VAL A 174 20.97 5.94 -13.67
N GLU A 175 22.01 5.94 -12.82
CA GLU A 175 23.42 5.97 -13.25
C GLU A 175 23.77 4.75 -14.12
N LYS A 176 23.18 3.58 -13.83
CA LYS A 176 23.32 2.35 -14.62
C LYS A 176 22.43 2.29 -15.88
N GLY A 177 21.71 3.37 -16.21
CA GLY A 177 20.81 3.45 -17.38
C GLY A 177 19.58 2.53 -17.30
N ARG A 178 19.28 1.96 -16.13
CA ARG A 178 18.12 1.07 -15.90
C ARG A 178 16.84 1.85 -15.62
N LEU A 179 16.96 3.09 -15.18
CA LEU A 179 15.87 4.06 -14.99
C LEU A 179 16.20 5.34 -15.75
N LYS A 180 15.19 5.98 -16.35
CA LYS A 180 15.35 7.27 -17.03
C LYS A 180 14.95 8.40 -16.07
N LYS A 181 15.71 9.49 -16.03
CA LYS A 181 15.44 10.65 -15.16
C LYS A 181 14.02 11.21 -15.31
N GLU A 182 13.53 11.22 -16.54
CA GLU A 182 12.19 11.71 -16.92
C GLU A 182 11.04 10.78 -16.52
N GLN A 183 11.33 9.55 -16.08
CA GLN A 183 10.27 8.63 -15.68
C GLN A 183 9.49 9.21 -14.51
N LEU A 184 8.16 9.20 -14.64
CA LEU A 184 7.26 9.66 -13.60
C LEU A 184 7.04 8.55 -12.58
N ILE A 185 7.23 8.88 -11.32
CA ILE A 185 6.77 8.14 -10.17
C ILE A 185 5.37 8.64 -9.84
N VAL A 186 4.37 7.77 -10.03
CA VAL A 186 2.96 8.08 -9.78
C VAL A 186 2.45 7.16 -8.67
N GLY A 187 1.64 7.69 -7.77
CA GLY A 187 1.02 6.87 -6.75
C GLY A 187 -0.08 7.59 -5.99
N ALA A 188 -0.73 6.86 -5.09
CA ALA A 188 -1.56 7.43 -4.05
C ALA A 188 -1.07 6.97 -2.69
N THR A 189 -1.14 7.87 -1.73
CA THR A 189 -0.91 7.62 -0.31
C THR A 189 -2.01 8.30 0.48
N TYR A 190 -1.91 8.34 1.81
CA TYR A 190 -2.84 9.10 2.64
C TYR A 190 -2.22 10.41 3.09
N GLY A 191 -3.03 11.44 3.36
CA GLY A 191 -2.54 12.77 3.75
C GLY A 191 -1.51 12.76 4.89
N TYR A 192 -1.72 11.89 5.88
CA TYR A 192 -0.81 11.72 7.01
C TYR A 192 0.55 11.11 6.63
N LEU A 193 0.62 10.26 5.61
CA LEU A 193 1.88 9.72 5.06
C LEU A 193 2.52 10.69 4.06
N PHE A 194 1.69 11.43 3.33
CA PHE A 194 2.15 12.39 2.32
C PHE A 194 2.95 13.52 2.95
N GLY A 195 2.51 14.07 4.09
CA GLY A 195 3.22 15.16 4.77
C GLY A 195 4.70 14.84 5.08
N ALA A 196 4.96 13.61 5.55
CA ALA A 196 6.31 13.15 5.86
C ALA A 196 7.15 12.82 4.62
N ALA A 197 6.51 12.38 3.53
CA ALA A 197 7.16 11.98 2.29
C ALA A 197 7.41 13.15 1.33
N LYS A 198 6.54 14.17 1.34
CA LYS A 198 6.55 15.31 0.40
C LYS A 198 7.89 16.03 0.35
N SER A 199 8.42 16.41 1.50
CA SER A 199 9.69 17.17 1.59
C SER A 199 10.92 16.32 1.29
N LYS A 200 10.85 14.99 1.52
CA LYS A 200 11.99 14.08 1.34
C LYS A 200 12.10 13.48 -0.05
N LEU A 201 10.99 13.39 -0.78
CA LEU A 201 10.90 12.74 -2.08
C LEU A 201 10.44 13.70 -3.19
N GLY A 202 10.40 15.02 -2.94
CA GLY A 202 10.00 16.01 -3.94
C GLY A 202 8.57 15.82 -4.48
N LEU A 203 7.70 15.11 -3.75
CA LEU A 203 6.40 14.68 -4.27
C LEU A 203 5.48 15.88 -4.52
N ARG A 204 4.99 16.02 -5.75
CA ARG A 204 3.99 17.02 -6.10
C ARG A 204 2.60 16.40 -6.02
N ARG A 205 1.62 17.14 -5.50
CA ARG A 205 0.23 16.68 -5.52
C ARG A 205 -0.24 16.65 -6.98
N HIS A 206 -0.92 15.59 -7.34
CA HIS A 206 -1.52 15.44 -8.66
C HIS A 206 -3.02 15.18 -8.47
N GLN A 207 -3.89 15.79 -9.27
CA GLN A 207 -5.31 15.46 -9.26
C GLN A 207 -5.60 14.53 -10.44
N PRO A 208 -5.95 13.26 -10.21
CA PRO A 208 -6.28 12.36 -11.31
C PRO A 208 -7.55 12.83 -12.05
N SER A 209 -7.66 12.43 -13.31
CA SER A 209 -8.91 12.58 -14.10
C SER A 209 -10.08 11.87 -13.42
N TRP A 210 -11.33 12.21 -13.74
CA TRP A 210 -12.51 11.62 -13.09
C TRP A 210 -12.59 10.09 -13.23
N PHE A 211 -12.26 9.55 -14.41
CA PHE A 211 -12.19 8.12 -14.65
C PHE A 211 -11.06 7.46 -13.86
N GLN A 212 -9.88 8.07 -13.82
CA GLN A 212 -8.79 7.59 -12.97
C GLN A 212 -9.17 7.69 -11.50
N ARG A 213 -9.90 8.71 -11.05
CA ARG A 213 -10.43 8.73 -9.69
C ARG A 213 -11.27 7.50 -9.45
N LEU A 214 -12.27 7.20 -10.28
CA LEU A 214 -13.16 6.05 -10.05
C LEU A 214 -12.42 4.71 -9.96
N PHE A 215 -11.59 4.39 -10.96
CA PHE A 215 -10.88 3.10 -10.99
C PHE A 215 -9.69 3.05 -10.04
N SER A 216 -8.87 4.10 -10.00
CA SER A 216 -7.71 4.12 -9.11
C SER A 216 -8.14 4.23 -7.66
N ASP A 217 -9.17 5.01 -7.30
CA ASP A 217 -9.68 5.03 -5.92
C ASP A 217 -10.06 3.62 -5.48
N LEU A 218 -10.80 2.86 -6.28
CA LEU A 218 -11.20 1.50 -5.92
C LEU A 218 -10.00 0.61 -5.57
N PHE A 219 -8.94 0.61 -6.39
CA PHE A 219 -7.73 -0.17 -6.13
C PHE A 219 -6.85 0.41 -5.00
N TYR A 220 -6.81 1.73 -4.83
CA TYR A 220 -6.09 2.37 -3.72
C TYR A 220 -6.80 2.18 -2.38
N ARG A 221 -8.14 2.16 -2.38
CA ARG A 221 -9.00 1.89 -1.23
C ARG A 221 -8.88 0.44 -0.76
N PHE A 222 -8.55 -0.49 -1.64
CA PHE A 222 -8.16 -1.85 -1.25
C PHE A 222 -6.86 -1.88 -0.43
N GLY A 223 -5.89 -1.01 -0.75
CA GLY A 223 -4.68 -0.80 0.04
C GLY A 223 -4.88 0.03 1.32
N ALA A 224 -6.06 0.62 1.53
CA ALA A 224 -6.34 1.52 2.64
C ALA A 224 -6.17 0.85 4.00
N LEU A 225 -6.75 -0.34 4.14
CA LEU A 225 -6.71 -1.08 5.39
C LEU A 225 -5.26 -1.37 5.82
N HIS A 226 -4.40 -1.73 4.86
CA HIS A 226 -2.98 -1.93 5.11
C HIS A 226 -2.27 -0.65 5.56
N ALA A 227 -2.53 0.49 4.90
CA ALA A 227 -1.92 1.76 5.25
C ALA A 227 -2.37 2.26 6.64
N VAL A 228 -3.66 2.12 6.94
CA VAL A 228 -4.24 2.49 8.24
C VAL A 228 -3.69 1.60 9.36
N TYR A 229 -3.59 0.29 9.12
CA TYR A 229 -2.98 -0.62 10.10
C TYR A 229 -1.51 -0.31 10.32
N MET A 230 -0.76 -0.02 9.24
CA MET A 230 0.64 0.40 9.33
C MET A 230 0.79 1.67 10.19
N TYR A 231 -0.07 2.67 9.98
CA TYR A 231 -0.08 3.87 10.81
C TYR A 231 -0.35 3.53 12.29
N PHE A 232 -1.34 2.67 12.55
CA PHE A 232 -1.68 2.22 13.89
C PHE A 232 -0.52 1.49 14.58
N ILE A 233 0.23 0.64 13.87
CA ILE A 233 1.41 -0.05 14.44
C ILE A 233 2.44 0.98 14.91
N ILE A 234 2.70 2.02 14.12
CA ILE A 234 3.72 3.03 14.41
C ILE A 234 3.25 4.00 15.52
N HIS A 235 2.01 4.47 15.45
CA HIS A 235 1.51 5.59 16.28
C HIS A 235 0.58 5.15 17.43
N ASP A 236 0.30 3.84 17.55
CA ASP A 236 -0.64 3.25 18.51
C ASP A 236 -2.03 3.94 18.53
N SER A 237 -2.40 4.59 17.41
CA SER A 237 -3.61 5.38 17.23
C SER A 237 -4.06 5.34 15.77
N LEU A 238 -5.34 5.61 15.52
CA LEU A 238 -5.85 5.75 14.15
C LEU A 238 -5.44 7.12 13.58
N PRO A 239 -5.26 7.23 12.25
CA PRO A 239 -4.92 8.51 11.64
C PRO A 239 -6.07 9.52 11.79
N PRO A 240 -5.76 10.82 11.86
CA PRO A 240 -6.76 11.87 12.04
C PRO A 240 -7.68 12.03 10.82
N SER A 241 -7.20 11.70 9.62
CA SER A 241 -8.01 11.63 8.40
C SER A 241 -7.57 10.48 7.50
N PHE A 242 -8.49 10.06 6.61
CA PHE A 242 -8.29 8.95 5.68
C PHE A 242 -8.29 9.42 4.22
N ASP A 243 -8.00 10.69 3.99
CA ASP A 243 -8.08 11.27 2.65
C ASP A 243 -6.92 10.76 1.78
N PRO A 244 -7.21 10.13 0.63
CA PRO A 244 -6.17 9.75 -0.31
C PRO A 244 -5.56 11.03 -0.92
N VAL A 245 -4.24 11.07 -0.94
CA VAL A 245 -3.44 12.07 -1.63
C VAL A 245 -2.71 11.38 -2.77
N TYR A 246 -3.06 11.78 -3.98
CA TYR A 246 -2.38 11.38 -5.19
C TYR A 246 -1.17 12.25 -5.42
N PHE A 247 -0.09 11.63 -5.86
CA PHE A 247 1.17 12.31 -6.09
C PHE A 247 1.84 11.86 -7.37
N MET A 248 2.66 12.78 -7.89
CA MET A 248 3.53 12.57 -9.02
C MET A 248 4.88 13.23 -8.71
N ALA A 249 5.96 12.56 -9.05
CA ALA A 249 7.32 13.09 -9.00
C ALA A 249 8.09 12.54 -10.20
N SER A 250 9.02 13.29 -10.77
CA SER A 250 10.01 12.68 -11.67
C SER A 250 11.06 11.92 -10.85
N ILE A 251 11.74 10.95 -11.46
CA ILE A 251 12.90 10.31 -10.80
C ILE A 251 13.98 11.37 -10.52
N GLU A 252 14.10 12.38 -11.39
CA GLU A 252 14.95 13.55 -11.15
C GLU A 252 14.61 14.30 -9.85
N ASP A 253 13.33 14.59 -9.60
CA ASP A 253 12.88 15.24 -8.35
C ASP A 253 13.21 14.39 -7.09
N VAL A 254 13.27 13.06 -7.23
CA VAL A 254 13.53 12.12 -6.12
C VAL A 254 15.02 11.91 -5.86
N VAL A 255 15.82 11.82 -6.92
CA VAL A 255 17.26 11.56 -6.86
C VAL A 255 18.07 12.84 -6.58
N GLY A 256 17.50 14.00 -6.91
CA GLY A 256 18.15 15.29 -6.81
C GLY A 256 19.15 15.51 -7.96
N THR A 257 19.19 16.73 -8.48
CA THR A 257 20.22 17.15 -9.44
C THR A 257 21.52 17.41 -8.70
N ASN A 258 22.47 16.47 -8.76
CA ASN A 258 23.88 16.84 -8.64
C ASN A 258 24.36 17.32 -10.02
N SER A 259 24.08 18.57 -10.36
CA SER A 259 24.84 19.35 -11.34
C SER A 259 25.38 20.54 -10.56
N SER A 260 26.58 20.49 -9.94
CA SER A 260 27.84 20.83 -10.60
C SER A 260 27.72 21.84 -11.76
N GLU A 261 26.96 22.92 -11.56
CA GLU A 261 27.21 24.20 -12.22
C GLU A 261 27.22 25.27 -11.13
N GLY A 262 28.43 25.73 -10.79
CA GLY A 262 28.59 26.96 -10.03
C GLY A 262 28.06 28.14 -10.85
N PRO A 263 27.69 29.25 -10.21
CA PRO A 263 27.27 30.44 -10.93
C PRO A 263 28.39 30.89 -11.89
N PRO A 264 28.07 31.31 -13.12
CA PRO A 264 29.07 31.98 -13.95
C PRO A 264 29.49 33.28 -13.23
N CYS A 265 30.78 33.40 -12.95
CA CYS A 265 31.42 34.69 -12.67
C CYS A 265 31.51 35.51 -13.97
#